data_AF-A0A2H9RJQ3-F1
#
_entry.id   AF-A0A2H9RJQ3-F1
#
_cell.length_a   1.000
_cell.length_b   1.000
_cell.length_c   1.000
_cell.angle_alpha   90.00
_cell.angle_beta   90.00
_cell.angle_gamma   90.00
#
_symmetry.space_group_name_H-M   'P 1'
#
loop_
_entity.id
_entity.type
_entity.pdbx_description
1 polymer ?
#
loop_
_entity_poly.entity_id
_entity_poly.type
_entity_poly.pdbx_seq_one_letter_code
_entity_poly.pdbx_strand_id
1 'polypeptide(L)'
;MKSNNKMKGAMLVFALVVLAAGVIADGFGVTSEYYSERPLEIRAGESIDTFFVIQDNGGSDLTIEAILLEGSEVASLSENIYEVSTSATGQVNVRVSVPQGTPVGTEYNVKVLFESVSEGEGGESVNFQTNIESSFPVIVVEGTSEQLGSGEGSNFWIWVLAAVIVLIIIIFAVLKARK
;
A
#
# COMPACT_ATOMS: atom_id res chain seq x y z
N MET A 1 49.71 9.24 17.19
CA MET A 1 48.63 8.64 16.37
C MET A 1 48.37 9.53 15.15
N LYS A 2 48.69 9.07 13.93
CA LYS A 2 48.39 9.81 12.69
C LYS A 2 46.91 9.58 12.32
N SER A 3 46.09 10.63 12.38
CA SER A 3 44.69 10.59 11.94
C SER A 3 44.61 10.23 10.46
N ASN A 4 43.97 9.10 10.13
CA ASN A 4 43.85 8.63 8.75
C ASN A 4 42.69 9.36 8.06
N ASN A 5 42.95 10.51 7.45
CA ASN A 5 41.91 11.42 6.93
C ASN A 5 41.00 10.78 5.87
N LYS A 6 41.47 9.75 5.15
CA LYS A 6 40.66 8.96 4.19
C LYS A 6 39.51 8.20 4.88
N MET A 7 39.74 7.77 6.12
CA MET A 7 38.79 7.03 6.93
C MET A 7 37.64 7.92 7.43
N LYS A 8 37.95 9.18 7.74
CA LYS A 8 36.97 10.19 8.17
C LYS A 8 36.06 10.59 7.00
N GLY A 9 36.61 10.72 5.79
CA GLY A 9 35.83 11.01 4.58
C GLY A 9 34.82 9.90 4.25
N ALA A 10 35.25 8.64 4.26
CA ALA A 10 34.34 7.52 4.01
C ALA A 10 33.24 7.39 5.08
N MET A 11 33.58 7.64 6.35
CA MET A 11 32.60 7.61 7.44
C MET A 11 31.57 8.75 7.33
N LEU A 12 32.02 9.93 6.86
CA LEU A 12 31.13 11.07 6.62
C LEU A 12 30.20 10.83 5.43
N VAL A 13 30.70 10.24 4.34
CA VAL A 13 29.86 9.84 3.19
C VAL A 13 28.86 8.77 3.58
N PHE A 14 29.27 7.76 4.36
CA PHE A 14 28.36 6.73 4.87
C PHE A 14 27.28 7.32 5.79
N ALA A 15 27.64 8.21 6.71
CA ALA A 15 26.68 8.90 7.57
C ALA A 15 25.70 9.75 6.74
N LEU A 16 26.17 10.42 5.69
CA LEU A 16 25.33 11.17 4.76
C LEU A 16 24.37 10.26 3.98
N VAL A 17 24.82 9.08 3.54
CA VAL A 17 23.97 8.09 2.85
C VAL A 17 22.93 7.51 3.80
N VAL A 18 23.28 7.24 5.07
CA VAL A 18 22.33 6.74 6.09
C VAL A 18 21.31 7.82 6.46
N LEU A 19 21.73 9.08 6.58
CA LEU A 19 20.81 10.20 6.82
C LEU A 19 19.91 10.46 5.61
N ALA A 20 20.43 10.33 4.39
CA ALA A 20 19.63 10.42 3.17
C ALA A 20 18.68 9.22 2.98
N ALA A 21 19.01 8.05 3.55
CA ALA A 21 18.14 6.88 3.56
C ALA A 21 17.10 6.90 4.70
N GLY A 22 17.27 7.78 5.69
CA GLY A 22 16.40 7.90 6.87
C GLY A 22 15.22 8.84 6.70
N VAL A 23 14.95 9.32 5.48
CA VAL A 23 13.72 10.05 5.19
C VAL A 23 12.59 9.02 5.19
N ILE A 24 11.98 8.81 6.37
CA ILE A 24 10.74 8.07 6.49
C ILE A 24 9.71 8.91 5.75
N ALA A 25 9.29 8.45 4.58
CA ALA A 25 8.23 9.10 3.83
C ALA A 25 6.92 8.85 4.58
N ASP A 26 6.30 9.92 5.07
CA ASP A 26 4.90 9.86 5.51
C ASP A 26 4.06 9.47 4.29
N GLY A 27 3.29 8.39 4.43
CA GLY A 27 2.51 7.83 3.34
C GLY A 27 1.62 6.71 3.86
N PHE A 28 0.58 6.42 3.10
CA PHE A 28 -0.35 5.34 3.40
C PHE A 28 -0.23 4.24 2.36
N GLY A 29 -0.65 3.04 2.73
CA GLY A 29 -0.82 1.91 1.82
C GLY A 29 -2.30 1.61 1.64
N VAL A 30 -2.66 1.14 0.45
CA VAL A 30 -4.00 0.62 0.15
C VAL A 30 -3.87 -0.81 -0.30
N THR A 31 -4.70 -1.69 0.26
CA THR A 31 -4.81 -3.09 -0.14
C THR A 31 -6.27 -3.48 -0.32
N SER A 32 -6.55 -4.50 -1.12
CA SER A 32 -7.88 -5.06 -1.34
C SER A 32 -7.84 -6.56 -1.17
N GLU A 33 -8.97 -7.15 -0.78
CA GLU A 33 -9.08 -8.62 -0.73
C GLU A 33 -8.99 -9.24 -2.15
N TYR A 34 -9.50 -8.50 -3.14
CA TYR A 34 -9.57 -8.91 -4.54
C TYR A 34 -8.50 -8.18 -5.37
N TYR A 35 -8.01 -8.85 -6.42
CA TYR A 35 -6.97 -8.35 -7.33
C TYR A 35 -7.00 -9.16 -8.63
N SER A 36 -6.09 -8.88 -9.57
CA SER A 36 -6.09 -9.49 -10.91
C SER A 36 -6.08 -11.03 -10.93
N GLU A 37 -5.43 -11.67 -9.96
CA GLU A 37 -5.39 -13.15 -9.88
C GLU A 37 -6.46 -13.73 -8.93
N ARG A 38 -7.16 -12.86 -8.19
CA ARG A 38 -8.26 -13.22 -7.28
C ARG A 38 -9.41 -12.23 -7.46
N PRO A 39 -10.17 -12.32 -8.56
CA PRO A 39 -11.32 -11.45 -8.81
C PRO A 39 -12.40 -11.63 -7.75
N LEU A 40 -13.24 -10.61 -7.60
CA LEU A 40 -14.52 -10.77 -6.92
C LEU A 40 -15.47 -11.53 -7.84
N GLU A 41 -15.77 -12.77 -7.49
CA GLU A 41 -16.78 -13.57 -8.16
C GLU A 41 -18.16 -13.31 -7.54
N ILE A 42 -19.12 -12.86 -8.36
CA ILE A 42 -20.46 -12.49 -7.90
C ILE A 42 -21.52 -12.95 -8.91
N ARG A 43 -22.74 -13.24 -8.46
CA ARG A 43 -23.82 -13.68 -9.35
C ARG A 43 -24.62 -12.49 -9.88
N ALA A 44 -25.23 -12.67 -11.05
CA ALA A 44 -26.17 -11.68 -11.58
C ALA A 44 -27.37 -11.51 -10.64
N GLY A 45 -27.66 -10.27 -10.24
CA GLY A 45 -28.70 -9.91 -9.28
C GLY A 45 -28.25 -9.95 -7.81
N GLU A 46 -27.00 -10.29 -7.54
CA GLU A 46 -26.44 -10.33 -6.19
C GLU A 46 -25.78 -9.00 -5.83
N SER A 47 -25.65 -8.74 -4.52
CA SER A 47 -24.86 -7.62 -4.01
C SER A 47 -23.97 -8.10 -2.87
N ILE A 48 -22.70 -7.71 -2.92
CA ILE A 48 -21.68 -8.08 -1.94
C ILE A 48 -21.03 -6.80 -1.41
N ASP A 49 -20.90 -6.72 -0.09
CA ASP A 49 -20.12 -5.69 0.57
C ASP A 49 -18.68 -6.17 0.72
N THR A 50 -17.73 -5.36 0.25
CA THR A 50 -16.29 -5.56 0.41
C THR A 50 -15.64 -4.25 0.85
N PHE A 51 -14.33 -4.25 1.03
CA PHE A 51 -13.60 -3.07 1.47
C PHE A 51 -12.18 -3.04 0.95
N PHE A 52 -11.67 -1.82 0.79
CA PHE A 52 -10.23 -1.58 0.75
C PHE A 52 -9.72 -1.35 2.16
N VAL A 53 -8.55 -1.90 2.44
CA VAL A 53 -7.81 -1.72 3.69
C VAL A 53 -6.80 -0.60 3.49
N ILE A 54 -6.91 0.43 4.31
CA ILE A 54 -5.94 1.52 4.41
C ILE A 54 -5.02 1.25 5.59
N GLN A 55 -3.72 1.32 5.34
CA GLN A 55 -2.70 1.30 6.36
C GLN A 55 -1.98 2.64 6.40
N ASP A 56 -2.15 3.37 7.49
CA ASP A 56 -1.34 4.55 7.76
C ASP A 56 0.06 4.13 8.23
N ASN A 57 1.10 4.60 7.54
CA ASN A 57 2.50 4.43 7.97
C ASN A 57 3.10 5.75 8.48
N GLY A 58 2.30 6.81 8.53
CA GLY A 58 2.66 8.10 9.10
C GLY A 58 2.60 8.13 10.63
N GLY A 59 3.04 9.25 11.19
CA GLY A 59 3.03 9.50 12.63
C GLY A 59 1.78 10.25 13.14
N SER A 60 0.80 10.51 12.29
CA SER A 60 -0.38 11.34 12.59
C SER A 60 -1.62 10.82 11.86
N ASP A 61 -2.79 11.15 12.40
CA ASP A 61 -4.07 10.79 11.80
C ASP A 61 -4.17 11.30 10.36
N LEU A 62 -4.80 10.52 9.50
CA LEU A 62 -4.86 10.73 8.07
C LEU A 62 -6.33 10.80 7.62
N THR A 63 -6.67 11.86 6.90
CA THR A 63 -7.94 11.94 6.18
C THR A 63 -7.72 11.54 4.73
N ILE A 64 -8.53 10.61 4.22
CA ILE A 64 -8.47 10.13 2.84
C ILE A 64 -9.78 10.43 2.13
N GLU A 65 -9.69 11.00 0.93
CA GLU A 65 -10.78 11.04 -0.03
C GLU A 65 -10.69 9.85 -0.99
N ALA A 66 -11.78 9.08 -1.11
CA ALA A 66 -11.91 7.95 -2.00
C ALA A 66 -12.82 8.31 -3.18
N ILE A 67 -12.31 8.13 -4.41
CA ILE A 67 -12.99 8.52 -5.64
C ILE A 67 -13.07 7.31 -6.57
N LEU A 68 -14.29 6.87 -6.89
CA LEU A 68 -14.52 5.78 -7.84
C LEU A 68 -14.27 6.27 -9.27
N LEU A 69 -13.21 5.76 -9.92
CA LEU A 69 -12.80 6.11 -11.27
C LEU A 69 -13.44 5.19 -12.34
N GLU A 70 -13.60 3.90 -12.05
CA GLU A 70 -14.19 2.90 -12.95
C GLU A 70 -15.10 1.94 -12.16
N GLY A 71 -16.11 1.38 -12.84
CA GLY A 71 -17.01 0.38 -12.26
C GLY A 71 -18.24 0.96 -11.54
N SER A 72 -18.54 2.26 -11.72
CA SER A 72 -19.71 2.94 -11.12
C SER A 72 -21.06 2.32 -11.49
N GLU A 73 -21.12 1.54 -12.56
CA GLU A 73 -22.28 0.78 -13.01
C GLU A 73 -22.59 -0.44 -12.11
N VAL A 74 -21.61 -0.92 -11.37
CA VAL A 74 -21.72 -2.10 -10.49
C VAL A 74 -21.19 -1.87 -9.08
N ALA A 75 -20.55 -0.74 -8.78
CA ALA A 75 -19.95 -0.47 -7.48
C ALA A 75 -20.31 0.92 -6.96
N SER A 76 -20.45 1.03 -5.64
CA SER A 76 -20.69 2.29 -4.93
C SER A 76 -19.89 2.34 -3.64
N LEU A 77 -19.27 3.49 -3.36
CA LEU A 77 -18.64 3.76 -2.07
C LEU A 77 -19.72 4.11 -1.03
N SER A 78 -19.51 3.71 0.22
CA SER A 78 -20.44 4.07 1.30
C SER A 78 -20.32 5.55 1.69
N GLU A 79 -19.09 6.06 1.65
CA GLU A 79 -18.71 7.44 1.96
C GLU A 79 -17.57 7.84 1.02
N ASN A 80 -17.27 9.14 0.93
CA ASN A 80 -16.16 9.63 0.11
C ASN A 80 -14.96 10.07 0.95
N ILE A 81 -15.15 10.42 2.23
CA ILE A 81 -14.10 10.91 3.12
C ILE A 81 -13.99 9.97 4.32
N TYR A 82 -12.77 9.54 4.62
CA TYR A 82 -12.48 8.58 5.67
C TYR A 82 -11.37 9.10 6.59
N GLU A 83 -11.60 9.04 7.90
CA GLU A 83 -10.59 9.35 8.91
C GLU A 83 -9.92 8.05 9.36
N VAL A 84 -8.59 8.00 9.26
CA VAL A 84 -7.77 6.84 9.64
C VAL A 84 -6.82 7.29 10.75
N SER A 85 -7.05 6.79 11.95
CA SER A 85 -6.19 7.12 13.09
C SER A 85 -4.81 6.50 12.95
N THR A 86 -3.82 7.19 13.50
CA THR A 86 -2.43 6.74 13.56
C THR A 86 -2.34 5.34 14.15
N SER A 87 -1.60 4.43 13.51
CA SER A 87 -1.43 3.03 13.94
C SER A 87 -2.69 2.15 13.88
N ALA A 88 -3.80 2.64 13.31
CA ALA A 88 -5.00 1.87 13.04
C ALA A 88 -5.14 1.52 11.55
N THR A 89 -5.98 0.53 11.27
CA THR A 89 -6.33 0.15 9.90
C THR A 89 -7.67 0.79 9.55
N GLY A 90 -7.71 1.56 8.47
CA GLY A 90 -8.94 2.14 7.92
C GLY A 90 -9.63 1.18 6.96
N GLN A 91 -10.95 1.24 6.86
CA GLN A 91 -11.72 0.47 5.88
C GLN A 91 -12.57 1.39 5.02
N VAL A 92 -12.35 1.33 3.71
CA VAL A 92 -13.18 2.01 2.71
C VAL A 92 -14.16 1.00 2.14
N ASN A 93 -15.41 1.06 2.62
CA ASN A 93 -16.45 0.09 2.30
C ASN A 93 -17.03 0.34 0.90
N VAL A 94 -17.04 -0.72 0.08
CA VAL A 94 -17.54 -0.74 -1.28
C VAL A 94 -18.65 -1.76 -1.39
N ARG A 95 -19.83 -1.33 -1.85
CA ARG A 95 -20.91 -2.22 -2.22
C ARG A 95 -20.85 -2.49 -3.70
N VAL A 96 -20.72 -3.77 -4.08
CA VAL A 96 -20.77 -4.23 -5.47
C VAL A 96 -22.12 -4.88 -5.72
N SER A 97 -22.85 -4.44 -6.73
CA SER A 97 -24.17 -4.92 -7.12
C SER A 97 -24.20 -5.18 -8.62
N VAL A 98 -24.40 -6.43 -9.01
CA VAL A 98 -24.49 -6.80 -10.43
C VAL A 98 -25.96 -6.91 -10.84
N PRO A 99 -26.42 -6.22 -11.90
CA PRO A 99 -27.80 -6.32 -12.36
C PRO A 99 -28.22 -7.74 -12.70
N GLN A 100 -29.49 -8.06 -12.47
CA GLN A 100 -30.07 -9.33 -12.91
C GLN A 100 -30.03 -9.43 -14.43
N GLY A 101 -29.69 -10.62 -14.95
CA GLY A 101 -29.61 -10.87 -16.40
C GLY A 101 -28.27 -10.50 -17.04
N THR A 102 -27.29 -10.05 -16.26
CA THR A 102 -25.92 -9.88 -16.73
C THR A 102 -25.35 -11.24 -17.19
N PRO A 103 -24.78 -11.34 -18.41
CA PRO A 103 -24.21 -12.59 -18.90
C PRO A 103 -23.07 -13.09 -18.02
N VAL A 104 -23.00 -14.40 -17.83
CA VAL A 104 -21.88 -15.07 -17.14
C VAL A 104 -20.57 -14.81 -17.91
N GLY A 105 -19.49 -14.58 -17.18
CA GLY A 105 -18.18 -14.21 -17.73
C GLY A 105 -18.08 -12.72 -18.09
N THR A 106 -19.09 -11.90 -17.81
CA THR A 106 -18.93 -10.44 -17.89
C THR A 106 -17.95 -9.99 -16.82
N GLU A 107 -16.98 -9.18 -17.22
CA GLU A 107 -15.96 -8.62 -16.33
C GLU A 107 -16.18 -7.11 -16.18
N TYR A 108 -16.16 -6.64 -14.93
CA TYR A 108 -16.11 -5.23 -14.59
C TYR A 108 -14.80 -4.94 -13.85
N ASN A 109 -14.26 -3.74 -14.03
CA ASN A 109 -13.10 -3.29 -13.27
C ASN A 109 -13.53 -2.18 -12.31
N VAL A 110 -13.40 -2.43 -11.01
CA VAL A 110 -13.67 -1.41 -9.98
C VAL A 110 -12.36 -0.75 -9.66
N LYS A 111 -12.20 0.53 -10.00
CA LYS A 111 -10.99 1.33 -9.75
C LYS A 111 -11.30 2.50 -8.84
N VAL A 112 -10.58 2.61 -7.74
CA VAL A 112 -10.72 3.67 -6.76
C VAL A 112 -9.39 4.41 -6.60
N LEU A 113 -9.45 5.73 -6.64
CA LEU A 113 -8.36 6.63 -6.30
C LEU A 113 -8.51 7.04 -4.83
N PHE A 114 -7.42 6.97 -4.08
CA PHE A 114 -7.32 7.39 -2.69
C PHE A 114 -6.36 8.57 -2.62
N GLU A 115 -6.86 9.70 -2.15
CA GLU A 115 -6.09 10.94 -2.03
C GLU A 115 -6.00 11.34 -0.55
N SER A 116 -4.79 11.59 -0.05
CA SER A 116 -4.65 12.20 1.29
C SER A 116 -5.15 13.65 1.27
N VAL A 117 -6.07 13.99 2.15
CA VAL A 117 -6.50 15.38 2.36
C VAL A 117 -5.64 15.96 3.47
N SER A 118 -4.75 16.89 3.14
CA SER A 118 -3.99 17.62 4.15
C SER A 118 -4.73 18.88 4.58
N GLU A 119 -5.08 19.00 5.85
CA GLU A 119 -5.48 20.28 6.43
C GLU A 119 -4.22 21.17 6.54
N GLY A 120 -3.97 21.98 5.52
CA GLY A 120 -2.85 22.91 5.52
C GLY A 120 -3.12 24.08 6.47
N GLU A 121 -2.68 23.99 7.73
CA GLU A 121 -2.47 25.19 8.54
C GLU A 121 -1.31 25.99 7.93
N GLY A 122 -1.61 27.22 7.51
CA GLY A 122 -0.76 28.07 6.68
C GLY A 122 0.70 28.17 7.15
N GLY A 123 1.60 27.62 6.33
CA GLY A 123 3.04 27.80 6.41
C GLY A 123 3.68 27.30 5.12
N GLU A 124 4.72 28.00 4.65
CA GLU A 124 5.42 27.81 3.36
C GLU A 124 6.21 26.48 3.23
N SER A 125 5.70 25.38 3.76
CA SER A 125 6.26 24.04 3.55
C SER A 125 5.58 23.35 2.37
N VAL A 126 6.40 22.77 1.48
CA VAL A 126 5.92 21.88 0.42
C VAL A 126 5.28 20.66 1.06
N ASN A 127 3.96 20.52 0.95
CA ASN A 127 3.27 19.31 1.36
C ASN A 127 3.15 18.36 0.16
N PHE A 128 3.56 17.11 0.33
CA PHE A 128 3.44 16.10 -0.71
C PHE A 128 2.11 15.38 -0.52
N GLN A 129 1.15 15.64 -1.41
CA GLN A 129 -0.09 14.88 -1.47
C GLN A 129 0.19 13.51 -2.09
N THR A 130 -0.21 12.44 -1.39
CA THR A 130 -0.04 11.07 -1.87
C THR A 130 -1.37 10.58 -2.46
N ASN A 131 -1.29 10.12 -3.72
CA ASN A 131 -2.40 9.56 -4.45
C ASN A 131 -2.11 8.09 -4.78
N ILE A 132 -3.03 7.20 -4.43
CA ILE A 132 -2.90 5.76 -4.68
C ILE A 132 -4.11 5.30 -5.46
N GLU A 133 -3.88 4.67 -6.60
CA GLU A 133 -4.93 3.96 -7.33
C GLU A 133 -4.91 2.49 -6.93
N SER A 134 -6.09 1.94 -6.63
CA SER A 134 -6.27 0.51 -6.42
C SER A 134 -7.48 0.04 -7.22
N SER A 135 -7.38 -1.17 -7.77
CA SER A 135 -8.46 -1.76 -8.55
C SER A 135 -8.55 -3.25 -8.36
N PHE A 136 -9.78 -3.77 -8.45
CA PHE A 136 -10.01 -5.20 -8.51
C PHE A 136 -11.05 -5.56 -9.59
N PRO A 137 -10.88 -6.70 -10.27
CA PRO A 137 -11.85 -7.20 -11.22
C PRO A 137 -13.04 -7.84 -10.50
N VAL A 138 -14.22 -7.70 -11.10
CA VAL A 138 -15.47 -8.34 -10.72
C VAL A 138 -15.93 -9.22 -11.88
N ILE A 139 -16.08 -10.53 -11.65
CA ILE A 139 -16.47 -11.49 -12.68
C ILE A 139 -17.83 -12.09 -12.33
N VAL A 140 -18.73 -12.11 -13.30
CA VAL A 140 -20.05 -12.71 -13.13
C VAL A 140 -19.98 -14.23 -13.28
N VAL A 141 -20.34 -14.98 -12.24
CA VAL A 141 -20.23 -16.45 -12.20
C VAL A 141 -21.58 -17.16 -11.98
N GLU A 142 -21.63 -18.46 -12.28
CA GLU A 142 -22.76 -19.32 -11.92
C GLU A 142 -22.50 -20.05 -10.59
N GLY A 143 -23.22 -19.73 -9.52
CA GLY A 143 -23.23 -20.57 -8.30
C GLY A 143 -22.31 -20.11 -7.17
N THR A 144 -22.29 -20.92 -6.09
CA THR A 144 -21.82 -20.56 -4.74
C THR A 144 -20.32 -20.21 -4.71
N SER A 145 -20.00 -18.97 -4.33
CA SER A 145 -18.62 -18.52 -4.08
C SER A 145 -18.05 -19.24 -2.85
N GLU A 146 -17.17 -20.22 -3.05
CA GLU A 146 -16.38 -20.76 -1.94
C GLU A 146 -15.31 -19.72 -1.55
N GLN A 147 -15.52 -19.05 -0.42
CA GLN A 147 -14.47 -18.31 0.26
C GLN A 147 -13.38 -19.29 0.70
N LEU A 148 -12.25 -19.30 -0.01
CA LEU A 148 -11.07 -20.05 0.40
C LEU A 148 -9.85 -19.12 0.56
N GLY A 149 -9.35 -19.12 1.79
CA GLY A 149 -7.95 -19.40 2.06
C GLY A 149 -6.98 -18.24 1.92
N SER A 150 -6.65 -17.64 3.07
CA SER A 150 -5.52 -16.77 3.32
C SER A 150 -4.25 -17.13 2.52
N GLY A 151 -3.85 -16.22 1.64
CA GLY A 151 -2.68 -16.33 0.80
C GLY A 151 -1.36 -16.35 1.59
N GLU A 152 -0.51 -17.24 1.11
CA GLU A 152 0.86 -17.57 1.48
C GLU A 152 1.74 -16.38 1.90
N GLY A 153 2.34 -16.50 3.10
CA GLY A 153 3.26 -15.52 3.66
C GLY A 153 4.48 -15.31 2.76
N SER A 154 4.58 -14.13 2.17
CA SER A 154 5.71 -13.77 1.32
C SER A 154 7.04 -13.83 2.08
N ASN A 155 8.10 -14.21 1.36
CA ASN A 155 9.47 -14.42 1.82
C ASN A 155 10.19 -13.13 2.30
N PHE A 156 9.46 -12.15 2.83
CA PHE A 156 10.00 -10.87 3.30
C PHE A 156 11.18 -11.03 4.27
N TRP A 157 11.07 -11.99 5.20
CA TRP A 157 12.14 -12.30 6.16
C TRP A 157 13.43 -12.83 5.50
N ILE A 158 13.35 -13.48 4.34
CA ILE A 158 14.51 -13.98 3.61
C ILE A 158 15.33 -12.82 3.02
N TRP A 159 14.65 -11.80 2.48
CA TRP A 159 15.31 -10.61 1.95
C TRP A 159 15.94 -9.74 3.04
N VAL A 160 15.27 -9.60 4.19
CA VAL A 160 15.82 -8.90 5.37
C VAL A 160 17.09 -9.60 5.87
N LEU A 161 17.07 -10.94 5.96
CA LEU A 161 18.23 -11.72 6.40
C LEU A 161 19.41 -11.64 5.41
N ALA A 162 19.14 -11.65 4.10
CA ALA A 162 20.17 -11.46 3.07
C ALA A 162 20.85 -10.09 3.17
N ALA A 163 20.08 -9.02 3.40
CA ALA A 163 20.63 -7.67 3.56
C ALA A 163 21.57 -7.55 4.77
N VAL A 164 21.22 -8.17 5.90
CA VAL A 164 22.06 -8.18 7.11
C VAL A 164 23.40 -8.88 6.86
N ILE A 165 23.41 -10.02 6.15
CA ILE A 165 24.64 -10.76 5.84
C ILE A 165 25.60 -9.93 4.99
N VAL A 166 25.08 -9.25 3.95
CA VAL A 166 25.90 -8.37 3.09
C VAL A 166 26.56 -7.25 3.90
N LEU A 167 25.82 -6.66 4.85
CA LEU A 167 26.32 -5.61 5.75
C LEU A 167 27.49 -6.10 6.62
N ILE A 168 27.40 -7.32 7.17
CA ILE A 168 28.46 -7.94 7.96
C ILE A 168 29.72 -8.17 7.10
N ILE A 169 29.57 -8.64 5.86
CA ILE A 169 30.70 -8.87 4.95
C ILE A 169 31.43 -7.55 4.65
N ILE A 170 30.69 -6.48 4.38
CA ILE A 170 31.26 -5.15 4.12
C ILE A 170 32.04 -4.66 5.34
N ILE A 171 31.47 -4.77 6.55
CA ILE A 171 32.15 -4.39 7.79
C ILE A 171 33.45 -5.19 7.96
N PHE A 172 33.40 -6.51 7.74
CA PHE A 172 34.57 -7.37 7.87
C PHE A 172 35.66 -7.04 6.86
N ALA A 173 35.31 -6.77 5.60
CA ALA A 173 36.24 -6.35 4.56
C ALA A 173 36.93 -5.02 4.92
N VAL A 174 36.17 -4.05 5.45
CA VAL A 174 36.71 -2.75 5.90
C VAL A 174 37.63 -2.92 7.11
N LEU A 175 37.27 -3.77 8.08
CA LEU A 175 38.13 -4.05 9.24
C LEU A 175 39.43 -4.74 8.84
N LYS A 176 39.37 -5.69 7.90
CA LYS A 176 40.55 -6.38 7.37
C LYS A 176 41.46 -5.45 6.57
N ALA A 177 40.91 -4.54 5.78
CA ALA A 177 41.68 -3.55 5.02
C ALA A 177 42.36 -2.47 5.88
N ARG A 178 41.97 -2.35 7.17
CA ARG A 178 42.60 -1.44 8.14
C ARG A 178 43.72 -2.07 8.96
N LYS A 179 43.87 -3.40 8.96
CA LYS A 179 45.03 -4.11 9.51
C LYS A 179 46.10 -4.23 8.44
#